data_AF-A0A7X0EXT7-F1
#
_entry.id   AF-A0A7X0EXT7-F1
#
_cell.length_a   1.000
_cell.length_b   1.000
_cell.length_c   1.000
_cell.angle_alpha   90.00
_cell.angle_beta   90.00
_cell.angle_gamma   90.00
#
_symmetry.space_group_name_H-M   'P 1'
#
loop_
_entity.id
_entity.type
_entity.pdbx_description
1 polymer ?
#
loop_
_entity_poly.entity_id
_entity_poly.type
_entity_poly.pdbx_seq_one_letter_code
_entity_poly.pdbx_strand_id
1 'polypeptide(L)'
;MLFDRAAVDLSRSTLNYVAGLIRRHRKAIRSAWRLLNPGQQALLVLVYLRKGETFDELGAGFGVSTAPAWRYVEETVMLLSARSPKLIRR
;
A
#
# COMPACT_ATOMS: atom_id res chain seq x y z
N MET A 1 12.61 11.96 -2.65
CA MET A 1 12.41 11.36 -3.99
C MET A 1 10.92 11.36 -4.29
N LEU A 2 10.51 12.01 -5.38
CA LEU A 2 9.11 12.04 -5.80
C LEU A 2 8.83 10.73 -6.54
N PHE A 3 8.03 9.82 -5.96
CA PHE A 3 7.49 8.69 -6.73
C PHE A 3 6.53 9.24 -7.77
N ASP A 4 7.06 9.53 -8.96
CA ASP A 4 6.24 10.01 -10.04
C ASP A 4 5.32 8.88 -10.47
N ARG A 5 4.01 9.12 -10.44
CA ARG A 5 2.99 8.16 -10.91
C ARG A 5 3.19 7.81 -12.38
N ALA A 6 3.99 8.58 -13.12
CA ALA A 6 4.39 8.26 -14.49
C ALA A 6 5.50 7.20 -14.56
N ALA A 7 6.38 7.10 -13.56
CA ALA A 7 7.48 6.13 -13.53
C ALA A 7 7.02 4.70 -13.18
N VAL A 8 5.82 4.58 -12.61
CA VAL A 8 5.16 3.30 -12.39
C VAL A 8 3.84 3.39 -13.14
N ASP A 9 3.73 2.69 -14.27
CA ASP A 9 2.52 2.66 -15.12
C ASP A 9 1.33 2.05 -14.34
N LEU A 10 0.79 2.85 -13.42
CA LEU A 10 -0.21 2.49 -12.45
C LEU A 10 -1.52 3.14 -12.86
N SER A 11 -2.47 2.31 -13.27
CA SER A 11 -3.82 2.77 -13.52
C SER A 11 -4.38 3.52 -12.31
N ARG A 12 -4.93 4.72 -12.56
CA ARG A 12 -5.66 5.51 -11.56
C ARG A 12 -6.81 4.71 -10.95
N SER A 13 -7.45 3.81 -11.72
CA SER A 13 -8.54 2.98 -11.22
C SER A 13 -8.06 1.98 -10.17
N THR A 14 -6.93 1.30 -10.40
CA THR A 14 -6.31 0.37 -9.44
C THR A 14 -5.95 1.09 -8.15
N LEU A 15 -5.31 2.26 -8.26
CA LEU A 15 -4.92 3.04 -7.09
C LEU A 15 -6.12 3.48 -6.25
N ASN A 16 -7.19 3.97 -6.91
CA ASN A 16 -8.41 4.37 -6.23
C ASN A 16 -9.13 3.18 -5.58
N TYR A 17 -9.15 2.03 -6.24
CA TYR A 17 -9.73 0.80 -5.70
C TYR A 17 -9.01 0.37 -4.41
N VAL A 18 -7.68 0.29 -4.43
CA VAL A 18 -6.86 -0.11 -3.26
C VAL A 18 -6.99 0.92 -2.13
N ALA A 19 -6.92 2.22 -2.43
CA ALA A 19 -7.14 3.27 -1.44
C ALA A 19 -8.53 3.18 -0.79
N GLY A 20 -9.55 2.79 -1.57
CA GLY A 20 -10.90 2.54 -1.08
C GLY A 20 -10.98 1.35 -0.12
N LEU A 21 -10.26 0.25 -0.39
CA LEU A 21 -10.17 -0.89 0.52
C LEU A 21 -9.53 -0.49 1.85
N ILE A 22 -8.39 0.19 1.80
CA ILE A 22 -7.68 0.67 3.00
C ILE A 22 -8.56 1.61 3.82
N ARG A 23 -9.24 2.57 3.17
CA ARG A 23 -10.13 3.52 3.85
C ARG A 23 -11.25 2.79 4.61
N ARG A 24 -11.91 1.82 3.97
CA ARG A 24 -12.98 1.03 4.61
C ARG A 24 -12.44 0.20 5.78
N HIS A 25 -11.30 -0.45 5.61
CA HIS A 25 -10.68 -1.25 6.66
C HIS A 25 -10.29 -0.39 7.87
N ARG A 26 -9.57 0.71 7.66
CA ARG A 26 -9.17 1.64 8.73
C ARG A 26 -10.37 2.18 9.50
N LYS A 27 -11.49 2.47 8.81
CA LYS A 27 -12.75 2.89 9.45
C LYS A 27 -13.32 1.78 10.34
N ALA A 28 -13.32 0.53 9.88
CA ALA A 28 -13.83 -0.61 10.64
C ALA A 28 -13.01 -0.88 11.91
N ILE A 29 -11.68 -0.78 11.83
CA ILE A 29 -10.78 -1.03 12.98
C ILE A 29 -10.50 0.22 13.82
N ARG A 30 -11.12 1.37 13.51
CA ARG A 30 -10.91 2.66 14.18
C ARG A 30 -9.43 3.07 14.27
N SER A 31 -8.67 2.88 13.19
CA SER A 31 -7.24 3.24 13.14
C SER A 31 -7.05 4.75 12.95
N ALA A 32 -6.98 5.49 14.07
CA ALA A 32 -6.89 6.95 14.08
C ALA A 32 -5.49 7.51 13.76
N TRP A 33 -4.41 6.74 14.00
CA TRP A 33 -3.03 7.23 13.88
C TRP A 33 -2.26 6.47 12.81
N ARG A 34 -2.10 7.06 11.63
CA ARG A 34 -1.28 6.54 10.52
C ARG A 34 -0.58 7.69 9.82
N LEU A 35 0.73 7.56 9.61
CA LEU A 35 1.57 8.56 8.92
C LEU A 35 1.11 8.81 7.49
N LEU A 36 0.82 7.74 6.73
CA LEU A 36 0.34 7.85 5.36
C LEU A 36 -1.18 7.83 5.28
N ASN A 37 -1.74 8.71 4.45
CA ASN A 37 -3.15 8.63 4.07
C ASN A 37 -3.41 7.37 3.21
N PRO A 38 -4.69 6.93 3.05
CA PRO A 38 -4.99 5.71 2.30
C PRO A 38 -4.47 5.70 0.85
N GLY A 39 -4.39 6.86 0.19
CA GLY A 39 -3.88 6.98 -1.18
C GLY A 39 -2.36 6.82 -1.24
N GLN A 40 -1.63 7.41 -0.30
CA GLN A 40 -0.18 7.24 -0.17
C GLN A 40 0.18 5.80 0.22
N GLN A 41 -0.56 5.19 1.15
CA GLN A 41 -0.38 3.77 1.48
C GLN A 41 -0.62 2.89 0.25
N ALA A 42 -1.71 3.13 -0.50
CA ALA A 42 -1.99 2.38 -1.71
C ALA A 42 -0.87 2.52 -2.75
N LEU A 43 -0.34 3.73 -2.95
CA LEU A 43 0.76 3.96 -3.87
C LEU A 43 2.03 3.21 -3.40
N LEU A 44 2.37 3.31 -2.12
CA LEU A 44 3.49 2.59 -1.51
C LEU A 44 3.42 1.09 -1.79
N VAL A 45 2.27 0.47 -1.53
CA VAL A 45 2.10 -0.98 -1.75
C VAL A 45 2.15 -1.33 -3.23
N LEU A 46 1.56 -0.52 -4.10
CA LEU A 46 1.57 -0.78 -5.53
C LEU A 46 2.98 -0.64 -6.13
N VAL A 47 3.79 0.29 -5.63
CA VAL A 47 5.22 0.39 -5.97
C VAL A 47 5.96 -0.88 -5.53
N TYR A 48 5.77 -1.31 -4.27
CA TYR A 48 6.35 -2.55 -3.76
C TYR A 48 5.98 -3.77 -4.60
N LEU A 49 4.70 -3.96 -4.91
CA LEU A 49 4.23 -5.10 -5.71
C LEU A 49 4.73 -5.06 -7.17
N ARG A 50 5.00 -3.88 -7.72
CA ARG A 50 5.45 -3.73 -9.12
C ARG A 50 6.96 -3.86 -9.27
N LYS A 51 7.73 -3.32 -8.32
CA LYS A 51 9.19 -3.22 -8.43
C LYS A 51 9.95 -4.17 -7.51
N GLY A 52 9.32 -4.67 -6.44
CA GLY A 52 9.99 -5.51 -5.45
C GLY A 52 11.07 -4.77 -4.65
N GLU A 53 10.95 -3.45 -4.49
CA GLU A 53 11.88 -2.62 -3.70
C GLU A 53 11.97 -3.12 -2.25
N THR A 54 13.13 -2.92 -1.63
CA THR A 54 13.30 -3.24 -0.20
C THR A 54 12.43 -2.30 0.65
N PHE A 55 12.03 -2.74 1.86
CA PHE A 55 11.23 -1.90 2.75
C PHE A 55 11.96 -0.62 3.21
N ASP A 56 13.29 -0.62 3.17
CA ASP A 56 14.10 0.54 3.53
C ASP A 56 14.04 1.62 2.44
N GLU A 57 14.33 1.26 1.19
CA GLU A 57 14.21 2.15 0.02
C GLU A 57 12.79 2.68 -0.14
N LEU A 58 11.81 1.80 0.04
CA LEU A 58 10.39 2.14 -0.01
C LEU A 58 10.03 3.12 1.11
N GLY A 59 10.48 2.85 2.34
CA GLY A 59 10.27 3.74 3.48
C GLY A 59 10.84 5.14 3.24
N ALA A 60 12.10 5.21 2.80
CA ALA A 60 12.80 6.45 2.50
C ALA A 60 12.05 7.30 1.46
N GLY A 61 11.53 6.68 0.39
CA GLY A 61 10.81 7.42 -0.64
C GLY A 61 9.42 7.93 -0.21
N PHE A 62 8.81 7.33 0.82
CA PHE A 62 7.52 7.77 1.37
C PHE A 62 7.63 8.54 2.69
N GLY A 63 8.85 8.78 3.19
CA GLY A 63 9.09 9.49 4.44
C GLY A 63 8.63 8.71 5.69
N VAL A 64 8.71 7.38 5.64
CA VAL A 64 8.38 6.50 6.77
C VAL A 64 9.53 5.53 7.03
N SER A 65 9.65 5.02 8.26
CA SER A 65 10.63 3.98 8.55
C SER A 65 10.22 2.62 7.96
N THR A 66 11.16 1.67 7.96
CA THR A 66 11.00 0.31 7.44
C THR A 66 9.82 -0.43 8.07
N ALA A 67 9.61 -0.28 9.39
CA ALA A 67 8.54 -0.97 10.10
C ALA A 67 7.12 -0.52 9.67
N PRO A 68 6.80 0.78 9.59
CA PRO A 68 5.59 1.27 8.94
C PRO A 68 5.44 0.82 7.48
N ALA A 69 6.51 0.85 6.68
CA ALA A 69 6.47 0.39 5.28
C ALA A 69 6.06 -1.09 5.20
N TRP A 70 6.69 -1.95 5.99
CA TRP A 70 6.33 -3.37 6.12
C TRP A 70 4.88 -3.55 6.56
N ARG A 71 4.44 -2.84 7.62
CA ARG A 71 3.06 -2.90 8.12
C ARG A 71 2.05 -2.51 7.06
N TYR A 72 2.34 -1.47 6.28
CA TYR A 72 1.46 -1.00 5.20
C TYR A 72 1.32 -2.02 4.07
N VAL A 73 2.42 -2.68 3.71
CA VAL A 73 2.45 -3.74 2.71
C VAL A 73 1.62 -4.94 3.18
N GLU A 74 1.94 -5.51 4.35
CA GLU A 74 1.23 -6.69 4.88
C GLU A 74 -0.27 -6.44 5.05
N GLU A 75 -0.66 -5.29 5.63
CA GLU A 75 -2.09 -4.94 5.78
C GLU A 75 -2.82 -4.89 4.44
N THR A 76 -2.22 -4.27 3.43
CA THR A 76 -2.86 -4.11 2.13
C THR A 76 -2.90 -5.42 1.34
N VAL A 77 -1.84 -6.24 1.44
CA VAL A 77 -1.80 -7.58 0.85
C VAL A 77 -2.89 -8.45 1.46
N MET A 78 -3.06 -8.44 2.79
CA MET A 78 -4.17 -9.16 3.44
C MET A 78 -5.54 -8.71 2.92
N LEU A 79 -5.75 -7.39 2.75
CA LEU A 79 -7.01 -6.87 2.20
C LEU A 79 -7.26 -7.30 0.75
N LEU A 80 -6.21 -7.40 -0.06
CA LEU A 80 -6.31 -7.87 -1.45
C LEU A 80 -6.55 -9.37 -1.51
N SER A 81 -5.84 -10.17 -0.72
CA SER A 81 -6.04 -11.62 -0.61
C SER A 81 -7.46 -11.96 -0.14
N ALA A 82 -8.01 -11.21 0.82
CA ALA A 82 -9.40 -11.39 1.25
C ALA A 82 -10.44 -11.13 0.14
N ARG A 83 -10.06 -10.40 -0.92
CA ARG A 83 -10.92 -10.15 -2.10
C ARG A 83 -10.72 -11.16 -3.22
N SER A 84 -9.67 -11.96 -3.15
CA SER A 84 -9.38 -13.01 -4.11
C SER A 84 -9.06 -14.30 -3.35
N PRO A 85 -10.08 -15.08 -2.92
CA PRO A 85 -9.89 -16.29 -2.12
C PRO A 85 -9.00 -17.36 -2.79
N LYS A 86 -8.71 -17.20 -4.09
CA LYS A 86 -7.81 -18.07 -4.86
C LYS A 86 -6.33 -17.66 -4.75
N LEU A 87 -6.01 -16.48 -4.20
CA LEU A 87 -4.66 -16.00 -3.90
C LEU A 87 -4.32 -16.34 -2.44
N ILE A 88 -4.31 -17.64 -2.12
CA ILE A 88 -3.67 -18.12 -0.89
C ILE A 88 -2.17 -18.10 -1.17
N ARG A 89 -1.42 -17.33 -0.38
CA ARG A 89 0.05 -17.28 -0.36
C ARG A 89 0.54 -18.72 -0.18
N ARG A 90 1.03 -19.35 -1.24
CA ARG A 90 1.75 -20.62 -1.14
C ARG A 90 3.15 -20.38 -0.62
#